data_AF-D8GKM4-F1
#
_entry.id   AF-D8GKM4-F1
#
_cell.length_a   1.000
_cell.length_b   1.000
_cell.length_c   1.000
_cell.angle_alpha   90.00
_cell.angle_beta   90.00
_cell.angle_gamma   90.00
#
_symmetry.space_group_name_H-M   'P 1'
#
loop_
_entity.id
_entity.type
_entity.pdbx_description
1 polymer ?
#
loop_
_entity_poly.entity_id
_entity_poly.type
_entity_poly.pdbx_seq_one_letter_code
_entity_poly.pdbx_strand_id
1 'polypeptide(L)'
;MDKTVTLAHGAGGRQTSELIDQVFRAHFLNPDLTADDAAVLNIKGGKLAFTTDGFIVSPSEFPGGNIGKLSICGTVNDLSCMGAKPLYLSCAFVIEEGFPMDKLEKIAAAMEKTAKEAGVKIAAGDTKVAGKGQVDGVFITTTGIGQIMDDANTSGFNAKPGDAIIVTGDIGRHGCTVLLARDEFGIEADVTSDCAPLWGTVKAMFDTSKDIHVIRDATRGGVGTVLYEIAEQSKVGIRLDSKSIPVADGVKGVCGMLGLEPLYLACEGRLVVFAPKEIAPKLVDTLHKGKYSKDAAIIGEVTCDMPGRVIVKTEIGAETLLPPPGGELLPRIC
;
A
#
# COMPACT_ATOMS: atom_id res chain seq x y z
N MET A 1 -11.83 9.84 -22.66
CA MET A 1 -11.27 8.49 -22.56
C MET A 1 -10.40 8.22 -23.76
N ASP A 2 -9.22 7.66 -23.51
CA ASP A 2 -8.37 7.12 -24.58
C ASP A 2 -9.10 5.97 -25.29
N LYS A 3 -8.83 5.76 -26.58
CA LYS A 3 -9.45 4.67 -27.36
C LYS A 3 -8.90 3.28 -27.01
N THR A 4 -7.80 3.23 -26.26
CA THR A 4 -7.06 2.01 -25.92
C THR A 4 -6.52 2.09 -24.50
N VAL A 5 -6.34 0.94 -23.85
CA VAL A 5 -5.69 0.87 -22.53
C VAL A 5 -4.20 1.20 -22.66
N THR A 6 -3.70 2.12 -21.85
CA THR A 6 -2.28 2.51 -21.73
C THR A 6 -1.74 2.15 -20.34
N LEU A 7 -0.40 2.18 -20.17
CA LEU A 7 0.25 1.96 -18.86
C LEU A 7 -0.25 2.94 -17.79
N ALA A 8 -0.62 4.15 -18.18
CA ALA A 8 -1.11 5.16 -17.26
C ALA A 8 -2.44 4.77 -16.57
N HIS A 9 -3.20 3.82 -17.12
CA HIS A 9 -4.38 3.28 -16.43
C HIS A 9 -4.04 2.25 -15.34
N GLY A 10 -2.85 1.64 -15.34
CA GLY A 10 -2.40 0.68 -14.30
C GLY A 10 -1.70 1.32 -13.11
N ALA A 11 -1.64 2.65 -13.13
CA ALA A 11 -0.65 3.48 -12.46
C ALA A 11 -1.02 3.86 -11.00
N GLY A 12 -2.25 3.55 -10.56
CA GLY A 12 -2.75 3.95 -9.24
C GLY A 12 -3.00 5.45 -9.09
N GLY A 13 -3.09 6.19 -10.20
CA GLY A 13 -3.38 7.62 -10.21
C GLY A 13 -4.76 7.95 -10.76
N ARG A 14 -4.97 9.22 -11.15
CA ARG A 14 -6.25 9.71 -11.69
C ARG A 14 -6.80 8.86 -12.85
N GLN A 15 -5.95 8.49 -13.80
CA GLN A 15 -6.38 7.69 -14.96
C GLN A 15 -6.82 6.27 -14.57
N THR A 16 -6.23 5.70 -13.52
CA THR A 16 -6.68 4.43 -12.94
C THR A 16 -8.09 4.57 -12.35
N SER A 17 -8.31 5.61 -11.55
CA SER A 17 -9.64 5.91 -10.97
C SER A 17 -10.70 6.11 -12.07
N GLU A 18 -10.39 6.90 -13.11
CA GLU A 18 -11.29 7.10 -14.26
C GLU A 18 -11.61 5.78 -15.01
N LEU A 19 -10.63 4.89 -15.18
CA LEU A 19 -10.86 3.56 -15.77
C LEU A 19 -11.79 2.71 -14.90
N ILE A 20 -11.55 2.68 -13.58
CA ILE A 20 -12.35 1.92 -12.63
C ILE A 20 -13.80 2.39 -12.65
N ASP A 21 -14.03 3.70 -12.55
CA ASP A 21 -15.37 4.26 -12.46
C ASP A 21 -16.18 4.10 -13.75
N GLN A 22 -15.55 4.39 -14.90
CA GLN A 22 -16.27 4.45 -16.17
C GLN A 22 -16.42 3.09 -16.85
N VAL A 23 -15.53 2.14 -16.58
CA VAL A 23 -15.61 0.78 -17.17
C VAL A 23 -16.12 -0.23 -16.15
N PHE A 24 -15.34 -0.50 -15.10
CA PHE A 24 -15.64 -1.63 -14.22
C PHE A 24 -16.85 -1.35 -13.31
N ARG A 25 -16.86 -0.21 -12.61
CA ARG A 25 -17.95 0.17 -11.71
C ARG A 25 -19.27 0.31 -12.46
N ALA A 26 -19.24 0.88 -13.67
CA ALA A 26 -20.42 1.01 -14.52
C ALA A 26 -21.13 -0.34 -14.81
N HIS A 27 -20.38 -1.44 -14.81
CA HIS A 27 -20.90 -2.78 -15.08
C HIS A 27 -21.06 -3.67 -13.83
N PHE A 28 -20.28 -3.43 -12.76
CA PHE A 28 -20.22 -4.32 -11.59
C PHE A 28 -20.91 -3.76 -10.34
N LEU A 29 -21.48 -2.55 -10.42
CA LEU A 29 -22.05 -1.88 -9.25
C LEU A 29 -23.05 -2.76 -8.50
N ASN A 30 -22.76 -2.99 -7.23
CA ASN A 30 -23.59 -3.69 -6.27
C ASN A 30 -23.29 -3.14 -4.85
N PRO A 31 -24.09 -3.48 -3.81
CA PRO A 31 -23.91 -2.92 -2.47
C PRO A 31 -22.57 -3.22 -1.79
N ASP A 32 -21.87 -4.29 -2.19
CA ASP A 32 -20.62 -4.72 -1.56
C ASP A 32 -19.37 -4.18 -2.29
N LEU A 33 -19.53 -3.62 -3.50
CA LEU A 33 -18.43 -3.03 -4.26
C LEU A 33 -17.92 -1.76 -3.57
N THR A 34 -16.65 -1.74 -3.20
CA THR A 34 -16.01 -0.64 -2.47
C THR A 34 -14.77 -0.11 -3.19
N ALA A 35 -14.36 1.11 -2.81
CA ALA A 35 -13.05 1.68 -3.11
C ALA A 35 -12.07 1.60 -1.91
N ASP A 36 -12.51 0.99 -0.80
CA ASP A 36 -11.65 0.57 0.30
C ASP A 36 -10.80 -0.66 -0.04
N ASP A 37 -9.73 -0.91 0.73
CA ASP A 37 -8.75 -1.97 0.47
C ASP A 37 -9.37 -3.38 0.47
N ALA A 38 -10.52 -3.57 1.13
CA ALA A 38 -11.29 -4.79 1.07
C ALA A 38 -12.79 -4.54 1.22
N ALA A 39 -13.60 -5.36 0.55
CA ALA A 39 -15.04 -5.37 0.74
C ALA A 39 -15.42 -5.96 2.11
N VAL A 40 -16.38 -5.35 2.79
CA VAL A 40 -16.92 -5.83 4.07
C VAL A 40 -18.19 -6.63 3.84
N LEU A 41 -18.09 -7.96 3.96
CA LEU A 41 -19.20 -8.88 3.73
C LEU A 41 -19.84 -9.28 5.06
N ASN A 42 -21.15 -9.04 5.19
CA ASN A 42 -21.93 -9.45 6.35
C ASN A 42 -22.40 -10.90 6.17
N ILE A 43 -21.88 -11.81 7.00
CA ILE A 43 -22.24 -13.23 6.96
C ILE A 43 -22.83 -13.71 8.29
N LYS A 44 -23.48 -14.86 8.29
CA LYS A 44 -23.91 -15.50 9.53
C LYS A 44 -22.67 -15.87 10.37
N GLY A 45 -22.47 -15.16 11.48
CA GLY A 45 -21.35 -15.39 12.41
C GLY A 45 -20.30 -14.28 12.44
N GLY A 46 -20.45 -13.19 11.68
CA GLY A 46 -19.58 -12.01 11.78
C GLY A 46 -19.42 -11.24 10.47
N LYS A 47 -18.45 -10.33 10.44
CA LYS A 47 -18.06 -9.58 9.25
C LYS A 47 -16.75 -10.12 8.68
N LEU A 48 -16.69 -10.32 7.37
CA LEU A 48 -15.46 -10.68 6.66
C LEU A 48 -14.96 -9.50 5.83
N ALA A 49 -13.64 -9.34 5.78
CA ALA A 49 -12.98 -8.56 4.75
C ALA A 49 -12.60 -9.50 3.59
N PHE A 50 -12.84 -9.06 2.35
CA PHE A 50 -12.49 -9.80 1.14
C PHE A 50 -11.79 -8.89 0.13
N THR A 51 -10.59 -9.26 -0.30
CA THR A 51 -9.77 -8.45 -1.21
C THR A 51 -9.02 -9.32 -2.22
N THR A 52 -8.56 -8.71 -3.30
CA THR A 52 -7.74 -9.36 -4.33
C THR A 52 -6.77 -8.36 -4.95
N ASP A 53 -5.57 -8.85 -5.26
CA ASP A 53 -4.55 -8.02 -5.89
C ASP A 53 -3.71 -8.80 -6.90
N GLY A 54 -3.28 -8.11 -7.95
CA GLY A 54 -2.45 -8.65 -9.03
C GLY A 54 -1.05 -8.02 -8.99
N PHE A 55 -0.04 -8.88 -8.89
CA PHE A 55 1.37 -8.49 -8.73
C PHE A 55 2.12 -8.73 -10.04
N ILE A 56 2.75 -7.67 -10.55
CA ILE A 56 3.47 -7.67 -11.83
C ILE A 56 4.84 -6.97 -11.73
N VAL A 57 5.35 -6.79 -10.51
CA VAL A 57 6.63 -6.15 -10.21
C VAL A 57 7.76 -6.62 -11.14
N SER A 58 8.57 -5.66 -11.60
CA SER A 58 9.76 -5.94 -12.40
C SER A 58 10.95 -5.12 -11.88
N PRO A 59 12.09 -5.78 -11.55
CA PRO A 59 12.33 -7.24 -11.62
C PRO A 59 11.53 -8.05 -10.58
N SER A 60 11.33 -9.35 -10.82
CA SER A 60 10.58 -10.23 -9.89
C SER A 60 11.35 -10.59 -8.61
N GLU A 61 12.65 -10.31 -8.57
CA GLU A 61 13.52 -10.40 -7.39
C GLU A 61 14.22 -9.05 -7.20
N PHE A 62 14.24 -8.54 -5.97
CA PHE A 62 14.82 -7.23 -5.65
C PHE A 62 15.38 -7.22 -4.22
N PRO A 63 16.26 -6.28 -3.85
CA PRO A 63 16.74 -6.18 -2.47
C PRO A 63 15.58 -6.13 -1.46
N GLY A 64 15.52 -7.09 -0.55
CA GLY A 64 14.49 -7.16 0.49
C GLY A 64 13.25 -7.99 0.16
N GLY A 65 13.11 -8.52 -1.06
CA GLY A 65 11.96 -9.33 -1.42
C GLY A 65 11.97 -9.93 -2.82
N ASN A 66 10.85 -10.55 -3.16
CA ASN A 66 10.51 -11.00 -4.50
C ASN A 66 8.99 -10.91 -4.66
N ILE A 67 8.49 -11.11 -5.88
CA ILE A 67 7.06 -11.11 -6.21
C ILE A 67 6.24 -12.06 -5.32
N GLY A 68 6.83 -13.17 -4.86
CA GLY A 68 6.17 -14.11 -3.94
C GLY A 68 5.91 -13.48 -2.58
N LYS A 69 6.95 -12.96 -1.92
CA LYS A 69 6.81 -12.23 -0.65
C LYS A 69 5.83 -11.06 -0.79
N LEU A 70 5.98 -10.28 -1.86
CA LEU A 70 5.12 -9.14 -2.18
C LEU A 70 3.65 -9.53 -2.25
N SER A 71 3.32 -10.60 -2.99
CA SER A 71 1.93 -11.06 -3.13
C SER A 71 1.26 -11.41 -1.81
N ILE A 72 2.01 -12.00 -0.87
CA ILE A 72 1.47 -12.28 0.46
C ILE A 72 1.32 -11.00 1.27
N CYS A 73 2.32 -10.11 1.25
CA CYS A 73 2.30 -8.87 2.01
C CYS A 73 1.14 -7.97 1.58
N GLY A 74 1.00 -7.66 0.28
CA GLY A 74 -0.04 -6.75 -0.22
C GLY A 74 -1.44 -7.20 0.19
N THR A 75 -1.82 -8.43 -0.17
CA THR A 75 -3.15 -8.96 0.18
C THR A 75 -3.38 -9.09 1.70
N VAL A 76 -2.33 -9.38 2.50
CA VAL A 76 -2.43 -9.36 3.97
C VAL A 76 -2.62 -7.94 4.49
N ASN A 77 -1.96 -6.96 3.89
CA ASN A 77 -1.99 -5.56 4.31
C ASN A 77 -3.37 -4.96 4.01
N ASP A 78 -3.95 -5.21 2.83
CA ASP A 78 -5.32 -4.82 2.50
C ASP A 78 -6.35 -5.28 3.55
N LEU A 79 -6.29 -6.57 3.91
CA LEU A 79 -7.15 -7.12 4.97
C LEU A 79 -6.88 -6.44 6.31
N SER A 80 -5.61 -6.18 6.61
CA SER A 80 -5.19 -5.55 7.86
C SER A 80 -5.68 -4.10 7.94
N CYS A 81 -5.70 -3.33 6.85
CA CYS A 81 -6.22 -1.97 6.80
C CYS A 81 -7.69 -1.89 7.22
N MET A 82 -8.48 -2.92 6.92
CA MET A 82 -9.87 -3.05 7.36
C MET A 82 -10.03 -3.54 8.81
N GLY A 83 -8.93 -3.65 9.57
CA GLY A 83 -8.91 -4.24 10.90
C GLY A 83 -9.30 -5.71 10.89
N ALA A 84 -9.08 -6.42 9.78
CA ALA A 84 -9.41 -7.83 9.64
C ALA A 84 -8.20 -8.71 9.88
N LYS A 85 -8.37 -9.72 10.75
CA LYS A 85 -7.40 -10.78 10.93
C LYS A 85 -7.35 -11.64 9.67
N PRO A 86 -6.24 -11.70 8.93
CA PRO A 86 -6.13 -12.56 7.76
C PRO A 86 -6.29 -14.03 8.17
N LEU A 87 -7.09 -14.79 7.42
CA LEU A 87 -7.35 -16.21 7.69
C LEU A 87 -6.83 -17.10 6.57
N TYR A 88 -7.25 -16.81 5.34
CA TYR A 88 -6.94 -17.63 4.17
C TYR A 88 -6.64 -16.77 2.95
N LEU A 89 -5.72 -17.24 2.11
CA LEU A 89 -5.43 -16.72 0.79
C LEU A 89 -5.66 -17.80 -0.28
N SER A 90 -6.04 -17.40 -1.48
CA SER A 90 -5.78 -18.18 -2.70
C SER A 90 -4.69 -17.53 -3.52
N CYS A 91 -3.94 -18.30 -4.30
CA CYS A 91 -2.93 -17.79 -5.24
C CYS A 91 -3.11 -18.34 -6.66
N ALA A 92 -3.07 -17.46 -7.67
CA ALA A 92 -3.09 -17.84 -9.07
C ALA A 92 -1.78 -17.40 -9.74
N PHE A 93 -1.09 -18.34 -10.38
CA PHE A 93 0.14 -18.08 -11.11
C PHE A 93 -0.11 -18.06 -12.61
N VAL A 94 0.47 -17.07 -13.29
CA VAL A 94 0.66 -17.09 -14.74
C VAL A 94 2.15 -16.98 -15.02
N ILE A 95 2.73 -18.03 -15.61
CA ILE A 95 4.17 -18.21 -15.75
C ILE A 95 4.53 -18.29 -17.22
N GLU A 96 5.57 -17.60 -17.66
CA GLU A 96 6.06 -17.68 -19.03
C GLU A 96 6.80 -19.01 -19.28
N GLU A 97 6.59 -19.60 -20.46
CA GLU A 97 7.35 -20.77 -20.92
C GLU A 97 8.86 -20.48 -20.91
N GLY A 98 9.62 -21.30 -20.17
CA GLY A 98 11.06 -21.15 -20.03
C GLY A 98 11.49 -20.34 -18.80
N PHE A 99 10.55 -19.88 -17.96
CA PHE A 99 10.87 -19.28 -16.67
C PHE A 99 11.69 -20.26 -15.79
N PRO A 100 12.80 -19.83 -15.16
CA PRO A 100 13.66 -20.74 -14.41
C PRO A 100 12.99 -21.37 -13.18
N MET A 101 13.06 -22.70 -13.06
CA MET A 101 12.46 -23.44 -11.94
C MET A 101 13.06 -23.08 -10.58
N ASP A 102 14.35 -22.75 -10.52
CA ASP A 102 15.01 -22.34 -9.28
C ASP A 102 14.47 -20.99 -8.77
N LYS A 103 14.14 -20.07 -9.69
CA LYS A 103 13.47 -18.81 -9.35
C LYS A 103 12.04 -19.04 -8.87
N LEU A 104 11.29 -19.92 -9.55
CA LEU A 104 9.93 -20.27 -9.13
C LEU A 104 9.91 -20.89 -7.72
N GLU A 105 10.86 -21.77 -7.42
CA GLU A 105 10.99 -22.37 -6.08
C GLU A 105 11.30 -21.33 -5.00
N LYS A 106 12.18 -20.37 -5.28
CA LYS A 106 12.46 -19.25 -4.35
C LYS A 106 11.23 -18.38 -4.11
N ILE A 107 10.41 -18.15 -5.14
CA ILE A 107 9.15 -17.41 -5.04
C ILE A 107 8.18 -18.17 -4.12
N ALA A 108 7.97 -19.46 -4.36
CA ALA A 108 7.08 -20.28 -3.55
C ALA A 108 7.54 -20.38 -2.08
N ALA A 109 8.84 -20.58 -1.84
CA ALA A 109 9.42 -20.61 -0.50
C ALA A 109 9.26 -19.26 0.24
N ALA A 110 9.39 -18.15 -0.48
CA ALA A 110 9.16 -16.82 0.09
C ALA A 110 7.68 -16.61 0.46
N MET A 111 6.75 -17.10 -0.35
CA MET A 111 5.31 -17.08 -0.04
C MET A 111 5.01 -17.90 1.21
N GLU A 112 5.51 -19.14 1.31
CA GLU A 112 5.32 -20.00 2.48
C GLU A 112 5.81 -19.32 3.76
N LYS A 113 7.05 -18.81 3.75
CA LYS A 113 7.65 -18.13 4.90
C LYS A 113 6.84 -16.91 5.33
N THR A 114 6.41 -16.09 4.37
CA THR A 114 5.68 -14.85 4.64
C THR A 114 4.26 -15.13 5.13
N ALA A 115 3.58 -16.13 4.57
CA ALA A 115 2.26 -16.55 5.02
C ALA A 115 2.31 -17.08 6.46
N LYS A 116 3.35 -17.88 6.78
CA LYS A 116 3.60 -18.35 8.14
C LYS A 116 3.87 -17.20 9.12
N GLU A 117 4.63 -16.19 8.72
CA GLU A 117 4.89 -15.00 9.54
C GLU A 117 3.61 -14.20 9.81
N ALA A 118 2.76 -14.02 8.79
CA ALA A 118 1.47 -13.33 8.92
C ALA A 118 0.40 -14.16 9.68
N GLY A 119 0.63 -15.47 9.86
CA GLY A 119 -0.34 -16.39 10.45
C GLY A 119 -1.52 -16.72 9.54
N VAL A 120 -1.34 -16.60 8.23
CA VAL A 120 -2.36 -16.86 7.19
C VAL A 120 -2.05 -18.17 6.46
N LYS A 121 -3.08 -18.81 5.90
CA LYS A 121 -2.92 -20.06 5.12
C LYS A 121 -3.23 -19.84 3.65
N ILE A 122 -2.34 -20.31 2.77
CA ILE A 122 -2.67 -20.44 1.35
C ILE A 122 -3.53 -21.71 1.21
N ALA A 123 -4.81 -21.54 0.92
CA ALA A 123 -5.82 -22.60 0.97
C ALA A 123 -6.19 -23.18 -0.40
N ALA A 124 -6.00 -22.39 -1.46
CA ALA A 124 -6.33 -22.77 -2.83
C ALA A 124 -5.34 -22.11 -3.79
N GLY A 125 -5.24 -22.66 -5.00
CA GLY A 125 -4.51 -21.98 -6.06
C GLY A 125 -4.76 -22.51 -7.45
N ASP A 126 -4.24 -21.77 -8.42
CA ASP A 126 -4.29 -22.11 -9.84
C ASP A 126 -2.93 -21.84 -10.49
N THR A 127 -2.62 -22.56 -11.57
CA THR A 127 -1.39 -22.35 -12.33
C THR A 127 -1.67 -22.42 -13.82
N LYS A 128 -1.15 -21.44 -14.56
CA LYS A 128 -1.16 -21.38 -16.01
C LYS A 128 0.25 -21.10 -16.52
N VAL A 129 0.62 -21.77 -17.61
CA VAL A 129 1.86 -21.50 -18.34
C VAL A 129 1.48 -20.86 -19.67
N ALA A 130 1.96 -19.65 -19.92
CA ALA A 130 1.75 -18.90 -21.15
C ALA A 130 2.94 -19.11 -22.10
N GLY A 131 2.71 -19.00 -23.41
CA GLY A 131 3.80 -19.05 -24.39
C GLY A 131 4.76 -17.88 -24.24
N LYS A 132 5.97 -18.01 -24.78
CA LYS A 132 6.97 -16.93 -24.77
C LYS A 132 6.44 -15.61 -25.33
N GLY A 133 6.73 -14.51 -24.63
CA GLY A 133 6.31 -13.16 -24.97
C GLY A 133 4.86 -12.81 -24.61
N GLN A 134 4.09 -13.73 -24.03
CA GLN A 134 2.71 -13.47 -23.60
C GLN A 134 2.61 -12.92 -22.18
N VAL A 135 3.62 -13.22 -21.34
CA VAL A 135 3.73 -12.83 -19.94
C VAL A 135 5.20 -12.49 -19.71
N ASP A 136 5.48 -11.43 -18.95
CA ASP A 136 6.87 -11.09 -18.62
C ASP A 136 7.33 -11.86 -17.37
N GLY A 137 7.87 -13.05 -17.58
CA GLY A 137 8.38 -13.92 -16.53
C GLY A 137 7.28 -14.61 -15.71
N VAL A 138 6.77 -13.94 -14.68
CA VAL A 138 5.76 -14.50 -13.77
C VAL A 138 4.87 -13.40 -13.20
N PHE A 139 3.55 -13.61 -13.25
CA PHE A 139 2.56 -12.82 -12.55
C PHE A 139 1.86 -13.66 -11.50
N ILE A 140 1.52 -13.04 -10.37
CA ILE A 140 0.83 -13.69 -9.26
C ILE A 140 -0.41 -12.86 -8.95
N THR A 141 -1.55 -13.50 -8.78
CA THR A 141 -2.74 -12.89 -8.18
C THR A 141 -3.02 -13.58 -6.86
N THR A 142 -3.20 -12.82 -5.80
CA THR A 142 -3.64 -13.35 -4.51
C THR A 142 -4.97 -12.73 -4.12
N THR A 143 -5.83 -13.57 -3.55
CA THR A 143 -7.14 -13.16 -3.05
C THR A 143 -7.21 -13.60 -1.60
N GLY A 144 -7.68 -12.73 -0.71
CA GLY A 144 -7.64 -12.97 0.73
C GLY A 144 -8.99 -12.78 1.40
N ILE A 145 -9.24 -13.62 2.41
CA ILE A 145 -10.34 -13.44 3.38
C ILE A 145 -9.79 -13.25 4.79
N GLY A 146 -10.34 -12.28 5.49
CA GLY A 146 -10.04 -12.00 6.89
C GLY A 146 -11.30 -11.80 7.71
N GLN A 147 -11.21 -12.03 9.02
CA GLN A 147 -12.30 -11.75 9.96
C GLN A 147 -12.11 -10.36 10.56
N ILE A 148 -13.07 -9.46 10.35
CA ILE A 148 -13.04 -8.11 10.93
C ILE A 148 -13.22 -8.22 12.44
N MET A 149 -12.36 -7.53 13.20
CA MET A 149 -12.48 -7.45 14.65
C MET A 149 -13.75 -6.69 15.04
N ASP A 150 -14.41 -7.08 16.13
CA ASP A 150 -15.73 -6.53 16.50
C ASP A 150 -15.76 -4.99 16.63
N ASP A 151 -14.66 -4.40 17.10
CA ASP A 151 -14.52 -2.95 17.29
C ASP A 151 -13.82 -2.24 16.12
N ALA A 152 -13.45 -2.95 15.05
CA ALA A 152 -12.80 -2.34 13.90
C ALA A 152 -13.84 -1.71 12.96
N ASN A 153 -13.69 -0.42 12.71
CA ASN A 153 -14.50 0.35 11.78
C ASN A 153 -13.63 1.37 11.03
N THR A 154 -12.51 0.90 10.46
CA THR A 154 -11.66 1.72 9.60
C THR A 154 -12.29 1.85 8.22
N SER A 155 -12.27 3.07 7.66
CA SER A 155 -12.73 3.33 6.30
C SER A 155 -12.21 4.69 5.86
N GLY A 156 -11.94 4.87 4.56
CA GLY A 156 -11.42 6.14 4.08
C GLY A 156 -12.41 7.33 4.18
N PHE A 157 -13.67 7.07 4.55
CA PHE A 157 -14.69 8.08 4.85
C PHE A 157 -14.67 8.60 6.30
N ASN A 158 -13.82 8.05 7.17
CA ASN A 158 -13.89 8.34 8.61
C ASN A 158 -12.92 9.41 9.10
N ALA A 159 -12.01 9.92 8.25
CA ALA A 159 -11.09 10.98 8.66
C ALA A 159 -11.86 12.26 8.99
N LYS A 160 -11.46 12.95 10.07
CA LYS A 160 -12.14 14.18 10.50
C LYS A 160 -11.16 15.22 11.03
N PRO A 161 -11.51 16.52 10.98
CA PRO A 161 -10.66 17.57 11.52
C PRO A 161 -10.28 17.30 12.99
N GLY A 162 -8.99 17.49 13.30
CA GLY A 162 -8.42 17.17 14.61
C GLY A 162 -7.76 15.79 14.69
N ASP A 163 -7.88 14.95 13.66
CA ASP A 163 -7.07 13.74 13.54
C ASP A 163 -5.60 14.09 13.27
N ALA A 164 -4.70 13.38 13.93
CA ALA A 164 -3.30 13.31 13.54
C ALA A 164 -3.10 12.23 12.48
N ILE A 165 -2.13 12.47 11.60
CA ILE A 165 -1.76 11.58 10.51
C ILE A 165 -0.41 10.94 10.85
N ILE A 166 -0.37 9.62 10.87
CA ILE A 166 0.80 8.83 11.22
C ILE A 166 1.22 8.01 10.00
N VAL A 167 2.52 7.94 9.72
CA VAL A 167 3.08 6.88 8.88
C VAL A 167 3.77 5.86 9.78
N THR A 168 3.64 4.56 9.48
CA THR A 168 4.22 3.52 10.35
C THR A 168 5.72 3.35 10.18
N GLY A 169 6.38 4.13 9.32
CA GLY A 169 7.84 4.15 9.17
C GLY A 169 8.27 5.04 8.01
N ASP A 170 9.53 4.97 7.60
CA ASP A 170 10.07 5.71 6.46
C ASP A 170 9.36 5.38 5.14
N ILE A 171 9.23 6.38 4.28
CA ILE A 171 8.46 6.30 3.03
C ILE A 171 9.33 6.14 1.79
N GLY A 172 8.74 5.59 0.72
CA GLY A 172 9.31 5.54 -0.63
C GLY A 172 10.39 4.49 -0.87
N ARG A 173 10.66 3.63 0.11
CA ARG A 173 11.79 2.70 0.07
C ARG A 173 11.60 1.56 -0.93
N HIS A 174 10.44 0.90 -0.98
CA HIS A 174 10.17 -0.10 -2.02
C HIS A 174 10.27 0.50 -3.43
N GLY A 175 9.61 1.64 -3.67
CA GLY A 175 9.65 2.34 -4.94
C GLY A 175 11.08 2.65 -5.39
N CYS A 176 11.90 3.19 -4.48
CA CYS A 176 13.31 3.45 -4.72
C CYS A 176 14.12 2.17 -4.99
N THR A 177 13.89 1.10 -4.23
CA THR A 177 14.60 -0.18 -4.42
C THR A 177 14.32 -0.78 -5.79
N VAL A 178 13.06 -0.85 -6.21
CA VAL A 178 12.70 -1.45 -7.51
C VAL A 178 13.23 -0.58 -8.66
N LEU A 179 13.15 0.75 -8.53
CA LEU A 179 13.77 1.69 -9.47
C LEU A 179 15.28 1.42 -9.65
N LEU A 180 16.02 1.28 -8.55
CA LEU A 180 17.46 0.98 -8.60
C LEU A 180 17.74 -0.42 -9.16
N ALA A 181 16.92 -1.42 -8.82
CA ALA A 181 17.07 -2.79 -9.28
C ALA A 181 16.88 -2.98 -10.79
N ARG A 182 16.25 -2.01 -11.47
CA ARG A 182 16.15 -1.99 -12.94
C ARG A 182 17.46 -1.55 -13.62
N ASP A 183 18.34 -0.90 -12.87
CA ASP A 183 19.66 -0.45 -13.33
C ASP A 183 19.63 0.45 -14.59
N GLU A 184 18.54 1.19 -14.80
CA GLU A 184 18.37 2.06 -15.97
C GLU A 184 19.15 3.39 -15.83
N PHE A 185 19.49 3.78 -14.60
CA PHE A 185 20.08 5.09 -14.28
C PHE A 185 21.55 5.00 -13.83
N GLY A 186 22.10 3.80 -13.64
CA GLY A 186 23.47 3.61 -13.14
C GLY A 186 23.73 4.24 -11.77
N ILE A 187 22.70 4.31 -10.92
CA ILE A 187 22.79 4.85 -9.57
C ILE A 187 22.96 3.68 -8.60
N GLU A 188 24.04 3.69 -7.82
CA GLU A 188 24.24 2.73 -6.74
C GLU A 188 23.85 3.37 -5.41
N ALA A 189 22.88 2.76 -4.72
CA ALA A 189 22.50 3.15 -3.37
C ALA A 189 22.06 1.89 -2.58
N ASP A 190 22.44 1.84 -1.30
CA ASP A 190 22.03 0.75 -0.41
C ASP A 190 20.61 1.00 0.11
N VAL A 191 19.62 0.62 -0.71
CA VAL A 191 18.20 0.77 -0.40
C VAL A 191 17.51 -0.58 -0.60
N THR A 192 16.96 -1.11 0.49
CA THR A 192 16.27 -2.41 0.53
C THR A 192 14.77 -2.20 0.75
N SER A 193 13.92 -2.87 -0.03
CA SER A 193 12.47 -2.71 0.05
C SER A 193 11.94 -2.96 1.47
N ASP A 194 10.96 -2.15 1.87
CA ASP A 194 10.23 -2.25 3.14
C ASP A 194 9.16 -3.36 3.16
N CYS A 195 8.99 -4.13 2.06
CA CYS A 195 7.96 -5.15 1.90
C CYS A 195 7.82 -6.05 3.15
N ALA A 196 6.66 -6.02 3.79
CA ALA A 196 6.41 -6.76 5.02
C ALA A 196 4.90 -6.96 5.28
N PRO A 197 4.49 -8.06 5.93
CA PRO A 197 3.11 -8.24 6.37
C PRO A 197 2.85 -7.43 7.65
N LEU A 198 1.78 -6.63 7.65
CA LEU A 198 1.51 -5.61 8.68
C LEU A 198 0.36 -5.97 9.63
N TRP A 199 -0.21 -7.17 9.54
CA TRP A 199 -1.25 -7.60 10.48
C TRP A 199 -0.82 -7.47 11.95
N GLY A 200 0.42 -7.88 12.28
CA GLY A 200 0.95 -7.72 13.64
C GLY A 200 1.03 -6.25 14.09
N THR A 201 1.38 -5.36 13.17
CA THR A 201 1.43 -3.90 13.40
C THR A 201 0.04 -3.35 13.65
N VAL A 202 -0.93 -3.68 12.80
CA VAL A 202 -2.33 -3.24 12.96
C VAL A 202 -2.94 -3.77 14.25
N LYS A 203 -2.75 -5.06 14.54
CA LYS A 203 -3.24 -5.66 15.77
C LYS A 203 -2.70 -4.92 17.00
N ALA A 204 -1.41 -4.58 17.03
CA ALA A 204 -0.81 -3.84 18.14
C ALA A 204 -1.43 -2.44 18.31
N MET A 205 -1.76 -1.74 17.22
CA MET A 205 -2.47 -0.46 17.29
C MET A 205 -3.87 -0.64 17.89
N PHE A 206 -4.63 -1.63 17.44
CA PHE A 206 -5.95 -1.93 18.00
C PHE A 206 -5.92 -2.44 19.44
N ASP A 207 -4.84 -3.09 19.87
CA ASP A 207 -4.64 -3.45 21.29
C ASP A 207 -4.40 -2.19 22.16
N THR A 208 -3.96 -1.08 21.55
CA THR A 208 -3.68 0.20 22.23
C THR A 208 -4.90 1.12 22.26
N SER A 209 -5.61 1.25 21.13
CA SER A 209 -6.84 2.05 21.03
C SER A 209 -7.76 1.46 19.97
N LYS A 210 -9.07 1.50 20.24
CA LYS A 210 -10.10 1.20 19.23
C LYS A 210 -10.48 2.44 18.40
N ASP A 211 -10.09 3.62 18.87
CA ASP A 211 -10.40 4.90 18.22
C ASP A 211 -9.34 5.20 17.14
N ILE A 212 -9.44 4.47 16.03
CA ILE A 212 -8.63 4.62 14.82
C ILE A 212 -9.62 4.78 13.66
N HIS A 213 -9.56 5.91 12.96
CA HIS A 213 -10.56 6.23 11.95
C HIS A 213 -10.22 5.63 10.58
N VAL A 214 -8.96 5.75 10.17
CA VAL A 214 -8.48 5.27 8.87
C VAL A 214 -7.18 4.54 9.03
N ILE A 215 -7.04 3.42 8.32
CA ILE A 215 -5.77 2.77 8.02
C ILE A 215 -5.80 2.48 6.53
N ARG A 216 -4.76 2.88 5.80
CA ARG A 216 -4.50 2.52 4.41
C ARG A 216 -3.04 2.14 4.27
N ASP A 217 -2.71 1.22 3.37
CA ASP A 217 -1.33 1.00 3.00
C ASP A 217 -0.91 1.98 1.89
N ALA A 218 0.39 2.24 1.78
CA ALA A 218 0.95 3.28 0.91
C ALA A 218 1.59 2.68 -0.34
N THR A 219 0.85 1.82 -1.06
CA THR A 219 1.33 1.09 -2.26
C THR A 219 1.47 2.01 -3.48
N ARG A 220 0.69 1.84 -4.55
CA ARG A 220 0.83 2.66 -5.77
C ARG A 220 0.52 4.12 -5.51
N GLY A 221 1.41 5.00 -5.96
CA GLY A 221 1.31 6.44 -5.70
C GLY A 221 1.72 6.85 -4.28
N GLY A 222 2.14 5.92 -3.43
CA GLY A 222 2.72 6.19 -2.13
C GLY A 222 1.78 6.92 -1.16
N VAL A 223 2.37 7.50 -0.12
CA VAL A 223 1.63 8.24 0.92
C VAL A 223 0.89 9.43 0.33
N GLY A 224 1.46 10.12 -0.65
CA GLY A 224 0.84 11.29 -1.29
C GLY A 224 -0.53 10.98 -1.89
N THR A 225 -0.64 9.88 -2.65
CA THR A 225 -1.93 9.45 -3.21
C THR A 225 -2.93 9.08 -2.13
N VAL A 226 -2.53 8.30 -1.13
CA VAL A 226 -3.40 7.94 0.00
C VAL A 226 -3.99 9.19 0.67
N LEU A 227 -3.16 10.19 0.95
CA LEU A 227 -3.64 11.44 1.57
C LEU A 227 -4.70 12.14 0.69
N TYR A 228 -4.50 12.15 -0.62
CA TYR A 228 -5.46 12.72 -1.56
C TYR A 228 -6.78 11.95 -1.60
N GLU A 229 -6.73 10.62 -1.64
CA GLU A 229 -7.92 9.76 -1.63
C GLU A 229 -8.72 9.95 -0.35
N ILE A 230 -8.06 9.96 0.81
CA ILE A 230 -8.72 10.17 2.10
C ILE A 230 -9.30 11.59 2.21
N ALA A 231 -8.56 12.62 1.77
CA ALA A 231 -9.05 13.99 1.74
C ALA A 231 -10.31 14.15 0.89
N GLU A 232 -10.38 13.46 -0.26
CA GLU A 232 -11.55 13.47 -1.14
C GLU A 232 -12.73 12.68 -0.55
N GLN A 233 -12.50 11.44 -0.10
CA GLN A 233 -13.53 10.57 0.46
C GLN A 233 -14.17 11.15 1.73
N SER A 234 -13.34 11.62 2.66
CA SER A 234 -13.79 12.22 3.93
C SER A 234 -14.18 13.71 3.80
N LYS A 235 -13.93 14.35 2.65
CA LYS A 235 -14.19 15.78 2.40
C LYS A 235 -13.50 16.70 3.41
N VAL A 236 -12.23 16.42 3.67
CA VAL A 236 -11.39 17.14 4.64
C VAL A 236 -10.14 17.72 3.98
N GLY A 237 -9.51 18.68 4.66
CA GLY A 237 -8.18 19.16 4.31
C GLY A 237 -7.08 18.39 5.04
N ILE A 238 -5.86 18.42 4.51
CA ILE A 238 -4.70 17.81 5.17
C ILE A 238 -3.57 18.83 5.21
N ARG A 239 -2.92 18.96 6.38
CA ARG A 239 -1.70 19.75 6.55
C ARG A 239 -0.57 18.85 7.06
N LEU A 240 0.50 18.72 6.28
CA LEU A 240 1.71 18.00 6.61
C LEU A 240 2.81 18.92 7.13
N ASP A 241 3.71 18.37 7.93
CA ASP A 241 4.99 18.98 8.29
C ASP A 241 6.14 18.19 7.65
N SER A 242 6.80 18.81 6.66
CA SER A 242 7.89 18.19 5.91
C SER A 242 9.02 17.65 6.78
N LYS A 243 9.33 18.33 7.89
CA LYS A 243 10.40 17.91 8.83
C LYS A 243 10.07 16.62 9.56
N SER A 244 8.77 16.32 9.70
CA SER A 244 8.29 15.18 10.46
C SER A 244 8.14 13.93 9.59
N ILE A 245 8.28 14.03 8.26
CA ILE A 245 8.16 12.90 7.33
C ILE A 245 9.45 12.08 7.34
N PRO A 246 9.43 10.82 7.80
CA PRO A 246 10.60 9.97 7.80
C PRO A 246 10.92 9.51 6.37
N VAL A 247 12.11 9.83 5.88
CA VAL A 247 12.63 9.34 4.59
C VAL A 247 14.07 8.88 4.82
N ALA A 248 14.40 7.66 4.40
CA ALA A 248 15.76 7.15 4.51
C ALA A 248 16.74 7.96 3.64
N ASP A 249 17.97 8.15 4.09
CA ASP A 249 18.94 9.01 3.40
C ASP A 249 19.25 8.54 1.97
N GLY A 250 19.32 7.22 1.74
CA GLY A 250 19.46 6.66 0.40
C GLY A 250 18.30 7.03 -0.52
N VAL A 251 17.06 7.01 -0.01
CA VAL A 251 15.86 7.42 -0.76
C VAL A 251 15.90 8.92 -1.04
N LYS A 252 16.25 9.75 -0.05
CA LYS A 252 16.42 11.21 -0.26
C LYS A 252 17.45 11.51 -1.36
N GLY A 253 18.58 10.81 -1.33
CA GLY A 253 19.65 10.97 -2.32
C GLY A 253 19.17 10.65 -3.74
N VAL A 254 18.56 9.49 -3.92
CA VAL A 254 18.04 9.05 -5.23
C VAL A 254 16.93 9.98 -5.74
N CYS A 255 15.97 10.33 -4.87
CA CYS A 255 14.89 11.25 -5.22
C CYS A 255 15.43 12.63 -5.62
N GLY A 256 16.42 13.15 -4.87
CA GLY A 256 17.06 14.42 -5.18
C GLY A 256 17.80 14.42 -6.52
N MET A 257 18.48 13.32 -6.87
CA MET A 257 19.17 13.17 -8.16
C MET A 257 18.21 13.10 -9.35
N LEU A 258 17.06 12.45 -9.18
CA LEU A 258 16.09 12.19 -10.25
C LEU A 258 14.94 13.19 -10.29
N GLY A 259 14.87 14.12 -9.33
CA GLY A 259 13.76 15.07 -9.20
C GLY A 259 12.43 14.39 -8.83
N LEU A 260 12.50 13.26 -8.13
CA LEU A 260 11.34 12.51 -7.65
C LEU A 260 10.92 13.00 -6.27
N GLU A 261 9.64 12.86 -5.97
CA GLU A 261 9.06 13.18 -4.67
C GLU A 261 8.86 11.87 -3.87
N PRO A 262 9.55 11.67 -2.73
CA PRO A 262 9.42 10.46 -1.91
C PRO A 262 7.98 10.11 -1.50
N LEU A 263 7.11 11.11 -1.32
CA LEU A 263 5.68 10.89 -1.01
C LEU A 263 4.96 10.09 -2.09
N TYR A 264 5.43 10.11 -3.34
CA TYR A 264 4.81 9.41 -4.46
C TYR A 264 5.48 8.07 -4.81
N LEU A 265 6.51 7.67 -4.06
CA LEU A 265 7.12 6.36 -4.22
C LEU A 265 6.38 5.31 -3.40
N ALA A 266 6.14 4.15 -4.02
CA ALA A 266 5.41 3.06 -3.39
C ALA A 266 6.13 2.50 -2.16
N CYS A 267 5.33 2.05 -1.20
CA CYS A 267 5.74 1.35 0.00
C CYS A 267 4.98 0.01 0.06
N GLU A 268 5.64 -1.03 0.57
CA GLU A 268 5.04 -2.38 0.65
C GLU A 268 5.05 -2.95 2.09
N GLY A 269 5.40 -2.09 3.04
CA GLY A 269 5.42 -2.37 4.48
C GLY A 269 5.12 -1.11 5.31
N ARG A 270 4.32 -0.19 4.76
CA ARG A 270 3.95 1.08 5.40
C ARG A 270 2.45 1.32 5.34
N LEU A 271 1.91 1.78 6.46
CA LEU A 271 0.54 2.25 6.59
C LEU A 271 0.52 3.75 6.84
N VAL A 272 -0.53 4.40 6.36
CA VAL A 272 -0.97 5.74 6.75
C VAL A 272 -2.17 5.57 7.68
N VAL A 273 -2.10 6.17 8.87
CA VAL A 273 -3.09 5.99 9.94
C VAL A 273 -3.62 7.35 10.36
N PHE A 274 -4.93 7.46 10.47
CA PHE A 274 -5.63 8.66 10.96
C PHE A 274 -6.32 8.32 12.28
N ALA A 275 -6.00 9.08 13.32
CA ALA A 275 -6.53 8.86 14.66
C ALA A 275 -6.60 10.20 15.43
N PRO A 276 -7.41 10.29 16.50
CA PRO A 276 -7.48 11.50 17.31
C PRO A 276 -6.09 11.94 17.80
N LYS A 277 -5.82 13.25 17.77
CA LYS A 277 -4.53 13.84 18.16
C LYS A 277 -4.07 13.45 19.57
N GLU A 278 -5.00 13.21 20.48
CA GLU A 278 -4.75 12.82 21.86
C GLU A 278 -4.26 11.37 21.99
N ILE A 279 -4.62 10.51 21.03
CA ILE A 279 -4.28 9.09 21.01
C ILE A 279 -3.01 8.82 20.18
N ALA A 280 -2.75 9.65 19.16
CA ALA A 280 -1.66 9.46 18.22
C ALA A 280 -0.27 9.24 18.86
N PRO A 281 0.17 9.98 19.89
CA PRO A 281 1.45 9.70 20.55
C PRO A 281 1.55 8.28 21.14
N LYS A 282 0.47 7.77 21.74
CA LYS A 282 0.43 6.40 22.29
C LYS A 282 0.50 5.33 21.21
N LEU A 283 -0.11 5.60 20.05
CA LEU A 283 -0.01 4.72 18.89
C LEU A 283 1.44 4.68 18.38
N VAL A 284 2.10 5.84 18.25
CA VAL A 284 3.52 5.91 17.87
C VAL A 284 4.42 5.16 18.85
N ASP A 285 4.25 5.36 20.16
CA ASP A 285 4.99 4.62 21.19
C ASP A 285 4.83 3.09 21.08
N THR A 286 3.65 2.65 20.63
CA THR A 286 3.37 1.24 20.39
C THR A 286 4.04 0.75 19.10
N LEU A 287 3.94 1.54 18.04
CA LEU A 287 4.56 1.24 16.75
C LEU A 287 6.08 1.16 16.86
N HIS A 288 6.73 2.00 17.68
CA HIS A 288 8.17 1.95 17.91
C HIS A 288 8.67 0.63 18.51
N LYS A 289 7.80 -0.12 19.19
CA LYS A 289 8.10 -1.45 19.73
C LYS A 289 7.96 -2.56 18.68
N GLY A 290 7.32 -2.26 17.55
CA GLY A 290 7.06 -3.19 16.46
C GLY A 290 8.30 -3.50 15.61
N LYS A 291 8.33 -4.71 15.02
CA LYS A 291 9.42 -5.14 14.14
C LYS A 291 9.56 -4.26 12.90
N TYR A 292 8.44 -3.87 12.29
CA TYR A 292 8.39 -3.18 11.01
C TYR A 292 8.04 -1.69 11.14
N SER A 293 7.86 -1.17 12.36
CA SER A 293 7.29 0.16 12.56
C SER A 293 8.09 1.08 13.50
N LYS A 294 9.40 0.82 13.60
CA LYS A 294 10.31 1.53 14.51
C LYS A 294 10.45 3.02 14.23
N ASP A 295 10.28 3.41 12.97
CA ASP A 295 10.45 4.79 12.51
C ASP A 295 9.09 5.50 12.35
N ALA A 296 8.04 5.00 12.99
CA ALA A 296 6.72 5.59 12.91
C ALA A 296 6.73 7.05 13.38
N ALA A 297 6.00 7.91 12.69
CA ALA A 297 6.00 9.34 12.96
C ALA A 297 4.63 9.96 12.68
N ILE A 298 4.25 10.96 13.48
CA ILE A 298 3.14 11.85 13.16
C ILE A 298 3.66 12.84 12.12
N ILE A 299 3.07 12.85 10.93
CA ILE A 299 3.51 13.66 9.79
C ILE A 299 2.63 14.88 9.53
N GLY A 300 1.49 14.99 10.20
CA GLY A 300 0.54 16.06 9.94
C GLY A 300 -0.78 15.91 10.71
N GLU A 301 -1.75 16.69 10.28
CA GLU A 301 -3.10 16.72 10.84
C GLU A 301 -4.17 16.93 9.77
N VAL A 302 -5.37 16.46 10.05
CA VAL A 302 -6.58 16.73 9.27
C VAL A 302 -7.18 18.06 9.69
N THR A 303 -7.54 18.88 8.70
CA THR A 303 -8.06 20.23 8.89
C THR A 303 -9.43 20.39 8.22
N CYS A 304 -10.14 21.47 8.54
CA CYS A 304 -11.33 21.89 7.80
C CYS A 304 -10.99 22.80 6.60
N ASP A 305 -9.72 23.22 6.47
CA ASP A 305 -9.25 24.16 5.46
C ASP A 305 -8.96 23.44 4.14
N MET A 306 -9.37 24.01 3.00
CA MET A 306 -9.14 23.46 1.66
C MET A 306 -9.47 21.95 1.51
N PRO A 307 -10.73 21.53 1.67
CA PRO A 307 -11.13 20.14 1.47
C PRO A 307 -10.65 19.53 0.14
N GLY A 308 -10.17 18.29 0.18
CA GLY A 308 -9.62 17.59 -0.99
C GLY A 308 -8.25 18.11 -1.44
N ARG A 309 -7.50 18.79 -0.55
CA ARG A 309 -6.15 19.29 -0.81
C ARG A 309 -5.20 18.91 0.33
N VAL A 310 -3.92 18.76 -0.04
CA VAL A 310 -2.83 18.44 0.87
C VAL A 310 -1.85 19.62 0.86
N ILE A 311 -1.71 20.28 2.00
CA ILE A 311 -0.76 21.38 2.23
C ILE A 311 0.49 20.80 2.90
N VAL A 312 1.66 21.24 2.50
CA VAL A 312 2.93 20.89 3.14
C VAL A 312 3.55 22.15 3.72
N LYS A 313 3.79 22.14 5.03
CA LYS A 313 4.66 23.11 5.69
C LYS A 313 6.11 22.71 5.43
N THR A 314 6.81 23.52 4.67
CA THR A 314 8.22 23.36 4.30
C THR A 314 9.14 23.56 5.50
N GLU A 315 10.41 23.18 5.36
CA GLU A 315 11.40 23.30 6.44
C GLU A 315 11.62 24.74 6.93
N ILE A 316 11.43 25.71 6.03
CA ILE A 316 11.53 27.16 6.33
C ILE A 316 10.23 27.74 6.87
N GLY A 317 9.19 26.93 7.06
CA GLY A 317 7.90 27.32 7.62
C GLY A 317 6.90 27.91 6.63
N ALA A 318 7.24 28.00 5.34
CA ALA A 318 6.30 28.37 4.29
C ALA A 318 5.34 27.20 3.99
N GLU A 319 4.11 27.49 3.58
CA GLU A 319 3.14 26.48 3.16
C GLU A 319 3.06 26.43 1.63
N THR A 320 3.03 25.22 1.08
CA THR A 320 2.80 24.97 -0.35
C THR A 320 1.78 23.87 -0.53
N LEU A 321 1.13 23.83 -1.69
CA LEU A 321 0.31 22.70 -2.08
C LEU A 321 1.23 21.54 -2.50
N LEU A 322 1.00 20.33 -1.98
CA LEU A 322 1.55 19.12 -2.59
C LEU A 322 0.82 18.94 -3.92
N PRO A 323 1.48 18.88 -5.09
CA PRO A 323 0.75 18.68 -6.34
C PRO A 323 -0.05 17.38 -6.29
N PRO A 324 -1.31 17.29 -6.76
CA PRO A 324 -2.05 16.03 -6.76
C PRO A 324 -1.28 14.97 -7.57
N PRO A 325 -1.45 13.68 -7.24
CA PRO A 325 -0.76 12.60 -7.94
C PRO A 325 -1.04 12.68 -9.44
N GLY A 326 0.03 12.64 -10.23
CA GLY A 326 -0.03 12.47 -11.68
C GLY A 326 -0.32 11.02 -12.07
N GLY A 327 0.09 10.61 -13.27
CA GLY A 327 0.28 9.18 -13.56
C GLY A 327 1.45 8.61 -12.75
N GLU A 328 1.52 7.28 -12.61
CA GLU A 328 2.62 6.59 -11.92
C GLU A 328 3.97 6.99 -12.52
N LEU A 329 4.89 7.33 -11.63
CA LEU A 329 6.27 7.67 -12.00
C LEU A 329 7.06 6.43 -12.44
N LEU A 330 6.63 5.23 -12.01
CA LEU A 330 7.36 3.98 -12.15
C LEU A 330 6.42 2.81 -12.49
N PRO A 331 6.20 2.48 -13.77
CA PRO A 331 5.32 1.37 -14.13
C PRO A 331 5.84 0.06 -13.55
N ARG A 332 4.94 -0.86 -13.16
CA ARG A 332 5.27 -2.21 -12.64
C ARG A 332 6.09 -2.20 -11.35
N ILE A 333 5.73 -1.31 -10.43
CA ILE A 333 6.38 -1.24 -9.12
C ILE A 333 5.94 -2.38 -8.19
N CYS A 334 4.70 -2.86 -8.33
CA CYS A 334 4.12 -3.95 -7.53
C CYS A 334 3.50 -5.06 -8.40
#